data_AF-A0A0L7LU83-F1
#
_entry.id   AF-A0A0L7LU83-F1
#
_cell.length_a   1.000
_cell.length_b   1.000
_cell.length_c   1.000
_cell.angle_alpha   90.00
_cell.angle_beta   90.00
_cell.angle_gamma   90.00
#
_symmetry.space_group_name_H-M   'P 1'
#
loop_
_entity.id
_entity.type
_entity.pdbx_description
1 polymer ?
#
loop_
_entity_poly.entity_id
_entity_poly.type
_entity_poly.pdbx_seq_one_letter_code
_entity_poly.pdbx_strand_id
1 'polypeptide(L)'
;ASLSLTIENISELSERALSAPKNVRCLPWRILVLIRNTSTPDQHQHRSLGVFLQCNAECDSSGWSCYGLGELKLFKENDWGFAHFISWENLMDPESGFVINDSITIEAYIKAEAPHGVCWDSKKHTGWVVYKIPTTGVDSSRSVAFALQRVFYDLQFSEKPVATRKLTRSFGWETLDSFMQHDVQEFLRCKNVNCTSSRSETFWDIQLSVKGMKNIFESFDDYISTELLDGENKYDAGEHGLQDAEKGVRFDQFPPENLSTPAHYKLHAVLVHSGDNHGGHYWCKFDDDVVSRCSKKEAIEYNYGGEEHAPYLARRAT
;
A
#
# COMPACT_ATOMS: atom_id res chain seq x y z
N ALA A 1 -12.20 -10.82 13.03
CA ALA A 1 -13.03 -11.93 13.55
C ALA A 1 -12.19 -12.74 14.51
N SER A 2 -12.76 -13.31 15.57
CA SER A 2 -12.02 -14.18 16.52
C SER A 2 -12.31 -15.67 16.26
N LEU A 3 -11.31 -16.53 16.40
CA LEU A 3 -11.42 -17.98 16.46
C LEU A 3 -10.94 -18.44 17.83
N SER A 4 -11.50 -19.56 18.30
CA SER A 4 -11.07 -20.20 19.53
C SER A 4 -10.97 -21.70 19.31
N LEU A 5 -9.96 -22.32 19.92
CA LEU A 5 -9.74 -23.75 19.96
C LEU A 5 -9.48 -24.15 21.41
N THR A 6 -10.36 -24.97 21.97
CA THR A 6 -10.13 -25.65 23.25
C THR A 6 -9.69 -27.07 22.98
N ILE A 7 -8.56 -27.47 23.58
CA ILE A 7 -8.04 -28.84 23.53
C ILE A 7 -8.15 -29.39 24.94
N GLU A 8 -8.96 -30.42 25.10
CA GLU A 8 -9.05 -31.22 26.32
C GLU A 8 -7.97 -32.31 26.31
N ASN A 9 -7.48 -32.69 27.48
CA ASN A 9 -6.40 -33.67 27.67
C ASN A 9 -5.12 -33.32 26.88
N ILE A 10 -4.65 -32.08 26.99
CA ILE A 10 -3.48 -31.59 26.24
C ILE A 10 -2.22 -32.41 26.53
N SER A 11 -2.10 -32.96 27.74
CA SER A 11 -1.00 -33.84 28.12
C SER A 11 -0.84 -35.06 27.19
N GLU A 12 -1.97 -35.60 26.71
CA GLU A 12 -2.06 -36.79 25.86
C GLU A 12 -2.05 -36.49 24.35
N LEU A 13 -2.05 -35.21 23.95
CA LEU A 13 -2.08 -34.83 22.54
C LEU A 13 -0.84 -35.37 21.80
N SER A 14 -1.06 -36.27 20.84
CA SER A 14 0.00 -37.04 20.19
C SER A 14 0.68 -36.32 19.03
N GLU A 15 -0.05 -35.59 18.19
CA GLU A 15 0.53 -34.93 17.00
C GLU A 15 -0.02 -33.52 16.74
N ARG A 16 -1.34 -33.41 16.50
CA ARG A 16 -1.96 -32.14 16.09
C ARG A 16 -3.42 -32.01 16.49
N ALA A 17 -3.86 -30.77 16.66
CA ALA A 17 -5.27 -30.41 16.82
C ALA A 17 -5.64 -29.26 15.88
N LEU A 18 -6.89 -29.24 15.41
CA LEU A 18 -7.41 -28.23 14.49
C LEU A 18 -8.71 -27.65 15.04
N SER A 19 -8.90 -26.34 14.90
CA SER A 19 -10.19 -25.70 15.17
C SER A 19 -11.19 -25.97 14.06
N ALA A 20 -12.48 -25.83 14.39
CA ALA A 20 -13.51 -25.69 13.37
C ALA A 20 -13.16 -24.48 12.45
N PRO A 21 -13.47 -24.58 11.14
CA PRO A 21 -13.25 -23.47 10.23
C PRO A 21 -14.17 -22.31 10.56
N LYS A 22 -13.63 -21.09 10.53
CA LYS A 22 -14.41 -19.86 10.56
C LYS A 22 -14.19 -19.09 9.27
N ASN A 23 -15.28 -18.78 8.58
CA ASN A 23 -15.21 -18.03 7.35
C ASN A 23 -14.92 -16.55 7.65
N VAL A 24 -13.80 -16.05 7.13
CA VAL A 24 -13.43 -14.63 7.15
C VAL A 24 -13.04 -14.27 5.73
N ARG A 25 -13.70 -13.24 5.16
CA ARG A 25 -13.53 -12.84 3.75
C ARG A 25 -13.75 -14.01 2.77
N CYS A 26 -14.78 -14.82 3.02
CA CYS A 26 -15.15 -15.99 2.20
C CYS A 26 -14.12 -17.12 2.15
N LEU A 27 -13.04 -17.04 2.93
CA LEU A 27 -12.06 -18.10 3.07
C LEU A 27 -12.21 -18.80 4.43
N PRO A 28 -12.03 -20.13 4.52
CA PRO A 28 -12.08 -20.84 5.78
C PRO A 28 -10.75 -20.69 6.53
N TRP A 29 -10.80 -20.12 7.74
CA TRP A 29 -9.65 -19.99 8.62
C TRP A 29 -9.72 -20.99 9.77
N ARG A 30 -8.57 -21.54 10.19
CA ARG A 30 -8.47 -22.49 11.32
C ARG A 30 -7.26 -22.18 12.19
N ILE A 31 -7.34 -22.54 13.47
CA ILE A 31 -6.17 -22.65 14.34
C ILE A 31 -5.64 -24.08 14.20
N LEU A 32 -4.35 -24.22 13.94
CA LEU A 32 -3.63 -25.49 13.94
C LEU A 32 -2.65 -25.50 15.11
N VAL A 33 -2.75 -26.51 15.95
CA VAL A 33 -1.82 -26.77 17.04
C VAL A 33 -1.01 -28.01 16.70
N LEU A 34 0.31 -27.92 16.86
CA LEU A 34 1.26 -29.01 16.62
C LEU A 34 2.11 -29.23 17.86
N ILE A 35 2.35 -30.48 18.23
CA ILE A 35 3.38 -30.81 19.22
C ILE A 35 4.71 -30.96 18.48
N ARG A 36 5.72 -30.16 18.87
CA ARG A 36 7.07 -30.23 18.31
C ARG A 36 8.03 -30.82 19.33
N ASN A 37 8.66 -31.92 18.95
CA ASN A 37 9.75 -32.54 19.69
C ASN A 37 11.06 -32.24 18.98
N THR A 38 11.95 -31.52 19.63
CA THR A 38 13.30 -31.22 19.15
C THR A 38 14.31 -31.98 19.98
N SER A 39 15.14 -32.79 19.32
CA SER A 39 16.29 -33.46 19.93
C SER A 39 17.54 -32.61 19.68
N THR A 40 18.18 -32.11 20.73
CA THR A 40 19.50 -31.49 20.63
C THR A 40 20.60 -32.56 20.57
N PRO A 41 21.81 -32.24 20.08
CA PRO A 41 22.94 -33.17 20.06
C PRO A 41 23.28 -33.78 21.43
N ASP A 42 22.94 -33.08 22.52
CA ASP A 42 23.13 -33.50 23.91
C ASP A 42 22.02 -34.44 24.45
N GLN A 43 21.23 -35.07 23.58
CA GLN A 43 20.14 -36.02 23.92
C GLN A 43 18.99 -35.45 24.77
N HIS A 44 18.92 -34.15 25.01
CA HIS A 44 17.79 -33.55 25.72
C HIS A 44 16.63 -33.35 24.74
N GLN A 45 15.53 -34.06 24.99
CA GLN A 45 14.31 -33.95 24.20
C GLN A 45 13.49 -32.76 24.71
N HIS A 46 13.46 -31.69 23.92
CA HIS A 46 12.62 -30.53 24.22
C HIS A 46 11.28 -30.67 23.51
N ARG A 47 10.20 -30.69 24.29
CA ARG A 47 8.82 -30.62 23.80
C ARG A 47 8.37 -29.16 23.81
N SER A 48 7.65 -28.76 22.76
CA SER A 48 7.10 -27.41 22.63
C SER A 48 5.78 -27.45 21.88
N LEU A 49 4.92 -26.48 22.19
CA LEU A 49 3.66 -26.29 21.51
C LEU A 49 3.89 -25.35 20.32
N GLY A 50 3.52 -25.77 19.12
CA GLY A 50 3.44 -24.92 17.95
C GLY A 50 2.00 -24.52 17.67
N VAL A 51 1.76 -23.25 17.34
CA VAL A 51 0.41 -22.72 17.10
C VAL A 51 0.42 -21.92 15.81
N PHE A 52 -0.44 -22.28 14.85
CA PHE A 52 -0.50 -21.71 13.52
C PHE A 52 -1.93 -21.30 13.16
N LEU A 53 -2.06 -20.32 12.28
CA LEU A 53 -3.31 -20.01 11.62
C LEU A 53 -3.26 -20.60 10.20
N GLN A 54 -4.26 -21.35 9.79
CA GLN A 54 -4.39 -21.84 8.42
C GLN A 54 -5.47 -21.05 7.70
N CYS A 55 -5.17 -20.57 6.49
CA CYS A 55 -6.13 -19.93 5.61
C CYS A 55 -6.31 -20.82 4.38
N ASN A 56 -7.54 -21.31 4.15
CA ASN A 56 -7.91 -22.04 2.94
C ASN A 56 -7.01 -23.24 2.58
N ALA A 57 -6.45 -23.91 3.59
CA ALA A 57 -5.46 -24.98 3.43
C ALA A 57 -5.97 -26.26 2.73
N GLU A 58 -7.26 -26.36 2.44
CA GLU A 58 -7.87 -27.46 1.69
C GLU A 58 -7.92 -27.19 0.18
N CYS A 59 -7.56 -25.98 -0.25
CA CYS A 59 -7.58 -25.60 -1.65
C CYS A 59 -6.21 -25.84 -2.30
N ASP A 60 -6.17 -26.77 -3.25
CA ASP A 60 -4.95 -27.10 -4.00
C ASP A 60 -4.65 -26.12 -5.17
N SER A 61 -5.50 -25.10 -5.35
CA SER A 61 -5.27 -24.08 -6.39
C SER A 61 -4.15 -23.14 -5.98
N SER A 62 -3.20 -22.89 -6.88
CA SER A 62 -2.16 -21.86 -6.71
C SER A 62 -2.62 -20.47 -7.15
N GLY A 63 -3.83 -20.34 -7.69
CA GLY A 63 -4.37 -19.11 -8.29
C GLY A 63 -5.09 -18.17 -7.34
N TRP A 64 -4.89 -18.28 -6.03
CA TRP A 64 -5.52 -17.42 -5.03
C TRP A 64 -4.48 -16.86 -4.05
N SER A 65 -4.81 -15.75 -3.41
CA SER A 65 -4.00 -15.18 -2.33
C SER A 65 -4.90 -14.46 -1.33
N CYS A 66 -4.48 -14.45 -0.06
CA CYS A 66 -5.14 -13.65 0.97
C CYS A 66 -4.12 -13.10 1.95
N TYR A 67 -4.15 -11.79 2.13
CA TYR A 67 -3.37 -11.13 3.17
C TYR A 67 -4.22 -11.03 4.44
N GLY A 68 -3.61 -11.28 5.59
CA GLY A 68 -4.28 -11.12 6.87
C GLY A 68 -3.31 -10.98 8.02
N LEU A 69 -3.76 -10.27 9.04
CA LEU A 69 -3.09 -10.16 10.33
C LEU A 69 -3.75 -11.12 11.28
N GLY A 70 -2.95 -12.04 11.81
CA GLY A 70 -3.33 -12.94 12.88
C GLY A 70 -2.66 -12.52 14.18
N GLU A 71 -3.43 -12.07 15.17
CA GLU A 71 -2.95 -11.90 16.53
C GLU A 71 -3.32 -13.15 17.33
N LEU A 72 -2.32 -13.95 17.70
CA LEU A 72 -2.46 -15.03 18.67
C LEU A 72 -2.25 -14.44 20.06
N LYS A 73 -3.28 -14.47 20.92
CA LYS A 73 -3.13 -13.97 22.29
C LYS A 73 -2.45 -15.04 23.16
N LEU A 74 -1.13 -14.94 23.23
CA LEU A 74 -0.20 -15.45 24.26
C LEU A 74 1.17 -14.81 23.89
N PHE A 75 1.84 -14.12 24.82
CA PHE A 75 2.82 -13.04 24.53
C PHE A 75 3.95 -13.35 23.49
N LYS A 76 4.10 -12.39 22.55
CA LYS A 76 5.25 -11.87 21.74
C LYS A 76 5.87 -12.63 20.52
N GLU A 77 5.61 -12.02 19.35
CA GLU A 77 6.40 -11.76 18.10
C GLU A 77 6.64 -12.80 16.95
N ASN A 78 5.82 -12.62 15.89
CA ASN A 78 6.10 -12.53 14.43
C ASN A 78 6.76 -13.67 13.61
N ASP A 79 5.96 -14.62 13.12
CA ASP A 79 5.65 -14.91 11.70
C ASP A 79 4.59 -16.05 11.69
N TRP A 80 3.88 -16.32 10.58
CA TRP A 80 2.50 -16.88 10.61
C TRP A 80 2.35 -18.27 11.27
N GLY A 81 2.18 -18.22 12.59
CA GLY A 81 2.25 -19.34 13.50
C GLY A 81 3.64 -19.57 14.06
N PHE A 82 3.72 -19.95 15.32
CA PHE A 82 4.97 -20.20 16.03
C PHE A 82 5.26 -21.69 16.01
N ALA A 83 6.40 -22.11 15.45
CA ALA A 83 6.84 -23.50 15.54
C ALA A 83 7.15 -23.91 17.00
N HIS A 84 7.67 -22.96 17.79
CA HIS A 84 8.00 -23.11 19.20
C HIS A 84 7.33 -21.96 19.97
N PHE A 85 6.02 -22.02 20.14
CA PHE A 85 5.25 -20.94 20.78
C PHE A 85 5.54 -20.80 22.27
N ILE A 86 5.53 -21.94 22.97
CA ILE A 86 5.80 -22.05 24.40
C ILE A 86 6.46 -23.40 24.66
N SER A 87 7.45 -23.42 25.55
CA SER A 87 8.06 -24.67 26.00
C SER A 87 7.03 -25.50 26.76
N TRP A 88 7.15 -26.83 26.70
CA TRP A 88 6.22 -27.71 27.40
C TRP A 88 6.27 -27.51 28.92
N GLU A 89 7.46 -27.25 29.46
CA GLU A 89 7.68 -26.96 30.88
C GLU A 89 6.88 -25.74 31.33
N ASN A 90 6.99 -24.62 30.60
CA ASN A 90 6.28 -23.39 30.93
C ASN A 90 4.78 -23.50 30.68
N LEU A 91 4.36 -24.32 29.71
CA LEU A 91 2.94 -24.53 29.41
C LEU A 91 2.25 -25.34 30.52
N MET A 92 2.91 -26.39 31.01
CA MET A 92 2.35 -27.31 32.01
C MET A 92 2.59 -26.84 33.45
N ASP A 93 3.32 -25.74 33.65
CA ASP A 93 3.51 -25.13 34.96
C ASP A 93 2.15 -24.68 35.54
N PRO A 94 1.70 -25.24 36.69
CA PRO A 94 0.45 -24.86 37.32
C PRO A 94 0.36 -23.38 37.70
N GLU A 95 1.49 -22.71 37.94
CA GLU A 95 1.53 -21.28 38.27
C GLU A 95 1.31 -20.37 37.04
N SER A 96 1.56 -20.89 35.83
CA SER A 96 1.38 -20.13 34.58
C SER A 96 -0.08 -19.83 34.25
N GLY A 97 -1.02 -20.65 34.75
CA GLY A 97 -2.45 -20.53 34.49
C GLY A 97 -2.89 -20.86 33.06
N PHE A 98 -2.00 -21.37 32.21
CA PHE A 98 -2.33 -21.68 30.80
C PHE A 98 -3.15 -22.95 30.63
N VAL A 99 -2.91 -23.96 31.46
CA VAL A 99 -3.61 -25.25 31.45
C VAL A 99 -4.48 -25.35 32.70
N ILE A 100 -5.78 -25.55 32.49
CA ILE A 100 -6.76 -25.70 33.57
C ILE A 100 -7.50 -27.01 33.33
N ASN A 101 -7.48 -27.93 34.30
CA ASN A 101 -8.07 -29.27 34.17
C ASN A 101 -7.57 -30.01 32.91
N ASP A 102 -6.25 -30.02 32.72
CA ASP A 102 -5.57 -30.59 31.53
C ASP A 102 -6.13 -30.07 30.18
N SER A 103 -6.69 -28.87 30.19
CA SER A 103 -7.29 -28.25 29.02
C SER A 103 -6.67 -26.88 28.76
N ILE A 104 -6.42 -26.57 27.49
CA ILE A 104 -5.91 -25.29 27.01
C ILE A 104 -6.91 -24.66 26.06
N THR A 105 -7.06 -23.33 26.10
CA THR A 105 -7.84 -22.57 25.12
C THR A 105 -6.94 -21.57 24.42
N ILE A 106 -6.93 -21.63 23.09
CA ILE A 106 -6.16 -20.73 22.22
C ILE A 106 -7.13 -19.85 21.44
N GLU A 107 -6.92 -18.54 21.52
CA GLU A 107 -7.68 -17.56 20.75
C GLU A 107 -6.82 -16.87 19.69
N ALA A 108 -7.39 -16.72 18.50
CA ALA A 108 -6.79 -16.02 17.39
C ALA A 108 -7.70 -14.90 16.88
N TYR A 109 -7.18 -13.69 16.74
CA TYR A 109 -7.88 -12.55 16.15
C TYR A 109 -7.38 -12.34 14.73
N ILE A 110 -8.29 -12.42 13.77
CA ILE A 110 -7.99 -12.35 12.34
C ILE A 110 -8.54 -11.05 11.77
N LYS A 111 -7.67 -10.23 11.19
CA LYS A 111 -8.00 -9.10 10.31
C LYS A 111 -7.48 -9.42 8.90
N ALA A 112 -8.34 -9.96 8.06
CA ALA A 112 -8.02 -10.30 6.67
C ALA A 112 -8.40 -9.19 5.68
N GLU A 113 -7.53 -8.96 4.70
CA GLU A 113 -7.78 -8.15 3.51
C GLU A 113 -8.75 -8.87 2.55
N ALA A 114 -9.17 -8.16 1.50
CA ALA A 114 -9.94 -8.79 0.45
C ALA A 114 -9.03 -9.72 -0.37
N PRO A 115 -9.39 -11.01 -0.56
CA PRO A 115 -8.56 -11.98 -1.26
C PRO A 115 -8.72 -11.91 -2.78
N HIS A 116 -7.68 -12.33 -3.51
CA HIS A 116 -7.69 -12.50 -4.96
C HIS A 116 -7.94 -13.96 -5.35
N GLY A 117 -8.47 -14.20 -6.56
CA GLY A 117 -8.63 -15.56 -7.11
C GLY A 117 -9.74 -16.41 -6.49
N VAL A 118 -10.56 -15.82 -5.62
CA VAL A 118 -11.77 -16.43 -5.04
C VAL A 118 -12.98 -15.55 -5.29
N CYS A 119 -14.19 -16.06 -5.06
CA CYS A 119 -15.44 -15.30 -5.26
C CYS A 119 -15.57 -14.15 -4.25
N TRP A 120 -14.93 -13.02 -4.56
CA TRP A 120 -15.01 -11.77 -3.82
C TRP A 120 -15.98 -10.80 -4.50
N ASP A 121 -17.13 -10.55 -3.88
CA ASP A 121 -18.12 -9.61 -4.40
C ASP A 121 -17.84 -8.18 -3.90
N SER A 122 -16.98 -7.47 -4.62
CA SER A 122 -16.65 -6.05 -4.36
C SER A 122 -17.91 -5.18 -4.21
N LYS A 123 -18.96 -5.42 -5.02
CA LYS A 123 -20.25 -4.70 -4.94
C LYS A 123 -20.88 -4.81 -3.58
N LYS A 124 -20.97 -6.05 -3.10
CA LYS A 124 -21.64 -6.40 -1.85
C LYS A 124 -20.90 -5.82 -0.65
N HIS A 125 -19.57 -5.83 -0.67
CA HIS A 125 -18.77 -5.46 0.47
C HIS A 125 -18.47 -3.97 0.60
N THR A 126 -18.29 -3.26 -0.51
CA THR A 126 -17.95 -1.83 -0.47
C THR A 126 -19.15 -0.95 -0.78
N GLY A 127 -20.21 -1.50 -1.40
CA GLY A 127 -21.29 -0.72 -2.02
C GLY A 127 -20.91 -0.14 -3.38
N TRP A 128 -19.64 -0.29 -3.77
CA TRP A 128 -19.04 0.27 -4.97
C TRP A 128 -18.53 -0.89 -5.82
N VAL A 129 -19.24 -1.17 -6.91
CA VAL A 129 -18.52 -1.59 -8.12
C VAL A 129 -18.25 -0.31 -8.85
N VAL A 130 -17.13 -0.24 -9.55
CA VAL A 130 -16.83 0.90 -10.41
C VAL A 130 -18.06 1.33 -11.23
N TYR A 131 -18.88 0.39 -11.71
CA TYR A 131 -20.18 0.60 -12.40
C TYR A 131 -21.23 1.47 -11.70
N LYS A 132 -21.16 1.67 -10.38
CA LYS A 132 -22.16 2.44 -9.61
C LYS A 132 -21.73 3.87 -9.29
N ILE A 133 -20.52 4.26 -9.66
CA ILE A 133 -20.10 5.66 -9.53
C ILE A 133 -21.04 6.52 -10.41
N PRO A 134 -21.69 7.56 -9.86
CA PRO A 134 -22.53 8.43 -10.67
C PRO A 134 -21.71 9.11 -11.76
N THR A 135 -22.02 8.83 -13.02
CA THR A 135 -21.34 9.39 -14.20
C THR A 135 -22.27 10.29 -15.04
N THR A 136 -23.52 10.46 -14.61
CA THR A 136 -24.48 11.35 -15.26
C THR A 136 -24.08 12.82 -15.07
N GLY A 137 -23.87 13.55 -16.17
CA GLY A 137 -23.58 14.99 -16.16
C GLY A 137 -22.10 15.38 -16.24
N VAL A 138 -21.19 14.40 -16.31
CA VAL A 138 -19.75 14.63 -16.54
C VAL A 138 -19.41 14.21 -17.97
N ASP A 139 -18.54 14.96 -18.66
CA ASP A 139 -18.06 14.56 -19.98
C ASP A 139 -17.44 13.16 -19.91
N SER A 140 -18.05 12.22 -20.65
CA SER A 140 -17.64 10.82 -20.72
C SER A 140 -16.18 10.62 -21.16
N SER A 141 -15.57 11.62 -21.83
CA SER A 141 -14.19 11.57 -22.27
C SER A 141 -13.17 11.95 -21.18
N ARG A 142 -13.59 12.71 -20.16
CA ARG A 142 -12.74 13.22 -19.07
C ARG A 142 -13.04 12.59 -17.71
N SER A 143 -14.15 11.88 -17.57
CA SER A 143 -14.51 11.24 -16.31
C SER A 143 -13.67 9.97 -16.08
N VAL A 144 -12.73 10.05 -15.14
CA VAL A 144 -11.95 8.88 -14.65
C VAL A 144 -12.87 7.78 -14.19
N ALA A 145 -13.94 8.13 -13.46
CA ALA A 145 -14.95 7.19 -13.02
C ALA A 145 -15.60 6.45 -14.21
N PHE A 146 -16.02 7.17 -15.25
CA PHE A 146 -16.61 6.56 -16.44
C PHE A 146 -15.60 5.73 -17.25
N ALA A 147 -14.35 6.17 -17.33
CA ALA A 147 -13.32 5.44 -18.04
C ALA A 147 -12.94 4.13 -17.31
N LEU A 148 -12.86 4.16 -15.98
CA LEU A 148 -12.72 2.96 -15.16
C LEU A 148 -13.94 2.05 -15.35
N GLN A 149 -15.17 2.58 -15.29
CA GLN A 149 -16.39 1.80 -15.54
C GLN A 149 -16.32 1.03 -16.86
N ARG A 150 -15.88 1.70 -17.93
CA ARG A 150 -15.75 1.08 -19.24
C ARG A 150 -14.64 0.03 -19.27
N VAL A 151 -13.48 0.28 -18.65
CA VAL A 151 -12.39 -0.71 -18.60
C VAL A 151 -12.83 -1.97 -17.86
N PHE A 152 -13.49 -1.84 -16.72
CA PHE A 152 -14.02 -3.01 -16.01
C PHE A 152 -15.11 -3.74 -16.82
N TYR A 153 -15.97 -3.00 -17.52
CA TYR A 153 -16.97 -3.58 -18.42
C TYR A 153 -16.30 -4.43 -19.50
N ASP A 154 -15.32 -3.84 -20.17
CA ASP A 154 -14.60 -4.51 -21.25
C ASP A 154 -13.82 -5.72 -20.70
N LEU A 155 -13.22 -5.64 -19.50
CA LEU A 155 -12.51 -6.78 -18.89
C LEU A 155 -13.44 -7.95 -18.56
N GLN A 156 -14.69 -7.65 -18.19
CA GLN A 156 -15.66 -8.65 -17.77
C GLN A 156 -16.34 -9.34 -18.96
N PHE A 157 -16.48 -8.66 -20.10
CA PHE A 157 -17.32 -9.14 -21.21
C PHE A 157 -16.61 -9.22 -22.57
N SER A 158 -15.41 -8.64 -22.72
CA SER A 158 -14.66 -8.68 -23.99
C SER A 158 -13.82 -9.95 -24.08
N GLU A 159 -13.91 -10.64 -25.22
CA GLU A 159 -13.01 -11.74 -25.58
C GLU A 159 -11.66 -11.24 -26.16
N LYS A 160 -11.52 -9.91 -26.32
CA LYS A 160 -10.30 -9.25 -26.83
C LYS A 160 -9.59 -8.48 -25.71
N PRO A 161 -8.25 -8.35 -25.76
CA PRO A 161 -7.49 -7.53 -24.82
C PRO A 161 -8.04 -6.11 -24.69
N VAL A 162 -8.20 -5.66 -23.45
CA VAL A 162 -8.84 -4.37 -23.15
C VAL A 162 -7.83 -3.24 -23.29
N ALA A 163 -8.12 -2.29 -24.18
CA ALA A 163 -7.28 -1.11 -24.37
C ALA A 163 -7.57 -0.05 -23.29
N THR A 164 -6.54 0.35 -22.54
CA THR A 164 -6.63 1.35 -21.46
C THR A 164 -6.52 2.81 -21.95
N ARG A 165 -6.44 3.05 -23.28
CA ARG A 165 -6.23 4.37 -23.89
C ARG A 165 -7.19 5.46 -23.41
N LYS A 166 -8.50 5.16 -23.30
CA LYS A 166 -9.44 6.18 -22.81
C LYS A 166 -9.45 6.31 -21.28
N LEU A 167 -8.84 5.38 -20.54
CA LEU A 167 -8.56 5.53 -19.10
C LEU A 167 -7.36 6.47 -18.93
N THR A 168 -6.27 6.26 -19.67
CA THR A 168 -5.14 7.20 -19.69
C THR A 168 -5.57 8.60 -20.16
N ARG A 169 -6.45 8.69 -21.18
CA ARG A 169 -7.08 9.96 -21.58
C ARG A 169 -7.86 10.64 -20.47
N SER A 170 -8.62 9.88 -19.67
CA SER A 170 -9.39 10.45 -18.56
C SER A 170 -8.53 11.00 -17.43
N PHE A 171 -7.28 10.54 -17.32
CA PHE A 171 -6.26 11.14 -16.46
C PHE A 171 -5.59 12.37 -17.09
N GLY A 172 -6.01 12.78 -18.31
CA GLY A 172 -5.41 13.88 -19.05
C GLY A 172 -4.15 13.50 -19.83
N TRP A 173 -3.83 12.20 -19.98
CA TRP A 173 -2.56 11.75 -20.57
C TRP A 173 -2.58 11.60 -22.11
N GLU A 174 -3.68 11.92 -22.78
CA GLU A 174 -3.75 12.00 -24.26
C GLU A 174 -3.94 13.45 -24.72
N THR A 175 -2.84 14.21 -24.70
CA THR A 175 -2.41 15.18 -25.72
C THR A 175 -3.35 16.27 -26.30
N LEU A 176 -4.58 16.52 -25.83
CA LEU A 176 -5.43 17.61 -26.36
C LEU A 176 -6.33 18.34 -25.33
N ASP A 177 -6.18 18.11 -24.03
CA ASP A 177 -6.71 19.01 -22.97
C ASP A 177 -5.73 20.15 -22.65
N SER A 178 -5.12 20.67 -23.72
CA SER A 178 -4.05 21.66 -23.80
C SER A 178 -4.47 23.09 -23.38
N PHE A 179 -5.34 23.25 -22.38
CA PHE A 179 -5.83 24.58 -21.95
C PHE A 179 -5.91 24.80 -20.44
N MET A 180 -5.42 23.88 -19.59
CA MET A 180 -5.12 24.25 -18.21
C MET A 180 -3.66 24.71 -18.15
N GLN A 181 -3.45 26.03 -18.21
CA GLN A 181 -2.13 26.64 -18.11
C GLN A 181 -1.66 26.62 -16.65
N HIS A 182 -0.60 25.89 -16.36
CA HIS A 182 0.25 26.16 -15.21
C HIS A 182 1.52 26.82 -15.74
N ASP A 183 1.84 28.03 -15.28
CA ASP A 183 3.03 28.73 -15.75
C ASP A 183 4.13 28.65 -14.68
N VAL A 184 5.30 28.18 -15.11
CA VAL A 184 6.55 28.28 -14.36
C VAL A 184 7.46 29.26 -15.08
N GLN A 185 8.16 30.09 -14.33
CA GLN A 185 9.19 30.95 -14.86
C GLN A 185 10.55 30.53 -14.32
N GLU A 186 11.39 30.05 -15.23
CA GLU A 186 12.81 29.90 -14.98
C GLU A 186 13.49 31.25 -15.15
N PHE A 187 14.38 31.59 -14.22
CA PHE A 187 15.19 32.79 -14.31
C PHE A 187 16.67 32.45 -14.18
N LEU A 188 17.49 33.22 -14.87
CA LEU A 188 18.94 33.15 -14.80
C LEU A 188 19.52 34.56 -14.79
N ARG A 189 20.44 34.81 -13.87
CA ARG A 189 21.15 36.10 -13.74
C ARG A 189 22.64 35.87 -13.59
N CYS A 190 23.43 36.42 -14.51
CA CYS A 190 24.89 36.44 -14.38
C CYS A 190 25.31 37.40 -13.26
N LYS A 191 26.36 37.03 -12.50
CA LYS A 191 26.84 37.83 -11.36
C LYS A 191 27.71 39.01 -11.78
N ASN A 192 28.55 38.81 -12.79
CA ASN A 192 29.63 39.75 -13.14
C ASN A 192 29.35 40.54 -14.44
N VAL A 193 28.28 40.20 -15.15
CA VAL A 193 27.86 40.86 -16.39
C VAL A 193 26.36 41.10 -16.34
N ASN A 194 25.88 42.17 -16.97
CA ASN A 194 24.46 42.50 -17.00
C ASN A 194 23.71 41.64 -18.04
N CYS A 195 23.67 40.34 -17.80
CA CYS A 195 22.99 39.34 -18.61
C CYS A 195 21.96 38.63 -17.74
N THR A 196 20.70 38.77 -18.12
CA THR A 196 19.56 38.06 -17.50
C THR A 196 18.79 37.34 -18.57
N SER A 197 18.43 36.09 -18.31
CA SER A 197 17.53 35.31 -19.14
C SER A 197 16.35 34.86 -18.30
N SER A 198 15.16 34.85 -18.89
CA SER A 198 13.98 34.26 -18.26
C SER A 198 13.16 33.55 -19.29
N ARG A 199 12.67 32.36 -18.94
CA ARG A 199 11.85 31.52 -19.80
C ARG A 199 10.62 31.10 -19.05
N SER A 200 9.46 31.33 -19.65
CA SER A 200 8.20 30.81 -19.13
C SER A 200 7.87 29.50 -19.84
N GLU A 201 7.48 28.50 -19.06
CA GLU A 201 7.06 27.20 -19.56
C GLU A 201 5.75 26.77 -18.92
N THR A 202 5.01 25.95 -19.65
CA THR A 202 3.80 25.30 -19.13
C THR A 202 4.12 23.92 -18.58
N PHE A 203 3.65 23.58 -17.39
CA PHE A 203 3.87 22.24 -16.79
C PHE A 203 2.55 21.49 -16.49
N TRP A 204 2.60 20.15 -16.50
CA TRP A 204 1.46 19.26 -16.23
C TRP A 204 1.64 18.46 -14.94
N ASP A 205 2.89 18.21 -14.59
CA ASP A 205 3.32 17.54 -13.37
C ASP A 205 4.47 18.33 -12.74
N ILE A 206 4.66 18.09 -11.44
CA ILE A 206 5.78 18.63 -10.69
C ILE A 206 6.58 17.43 -10.19
N GLN A 207 7.83 17.35 -10.65
CA GLN A 207 8.76 16.32 -10.23
C GLN A 207 9.52 16.83 -9.02
N LEU A 208 9.23 16.24 -7.85
CA LEU A 208 9.80 16.66 -6.58
C LEU A 208 10.94 15.73 -6.15
N SER A 209 12.06 16.31 -5.75
CA SER A 209 13.16 15.60 -5.11
C SER A 209 12.71 15.01 -3.77
N VAL A 210 12.90 13.70 -3.59
CA VAL A 210 12.56 13.01 -2.32
C VAL A 210 13.81 12.70 -1.50
N LYS A 211 14.96 12.50 -2.15
CA LYS A 211 16.19 12.11 -1.47
C LYS A 211 16.64 13.20 -0.50
N GLY A 212 16.67 12.88 0.80
CA GLY A 212 17.06 13.82 1.86
C GLY A 212 15.95 14.75 2.31
N MET A 213 14.75 14.67 1.72
CA MET A 213 13.59 15.51 2.06
C MET A 213 12.61 14.73 2.93
N LYS A 214 12.12 15.35 4.01
CA LYS A 214 11.22 14.70 4.99
C LYS A 214 9.75 14.80 4.61
N ASN A 215 9.39 15.81 3.81
CA ASN A 215 8.01 16.11 3.47
C ASN A 215 7.94 16.92 2.16
N ILE A 216 6.73 17.06 1.63
CA ILE A 216 6.48 17.75 0.36
C ILE A 216 6.89 19.23 0.40
N PHE A 217 6.83 19.89 1.57
CA PHE A 217 7.20 21.30 1.69
C PHE A 217 8.71 21.48 1.50
N GLU A 218 9.53 20.63 2.13
CA GLU A 218 10.98 20.64 1.92
C GLU A 218 11.35 20.37 0.46
N SER A 219 10.64 19.48 -0.22
CA SER A 219 10.84 19.24 -1.65
C SER A 219 10.45 20.46 -2.51
N PHE A 220 9.44 21.22 -2.14
CA PHE A 220 9.08 22.46 -2.84
C PHE A 220 10.10 23.58 -2.57
N ASP A 221 10.59 23.70 -1.33
CA ASP A 221 11.64 24.66 -0.97
C ASP A 221 12.94 24.37 -1.74
N ASP A 222 13.30 23.10 -1.88
CA ASP A 222 14.41 22.65 -2.73
C ASP A 222 14.17 23.00 -4.20
N TYR A 223 12.96 22.72 -4.72
CA TYR A 223 12.61 22.96 -6.12
C TYR A 223 12.73 24.45 -6.53
N ILE A 224 12.34 25.37 -5.63
CA ILE A 224 12.43 26.82 -5.89
C ILE A 224 13.76 27.42 -5.43
N SER A 225 14.68 26.61 -4.90
CA SER A 225 15.97 27.10 -4.43
C SER A 225 16.82 27.60 -5.60
N THR A 226 17.60 28.64 -5.34
CA THR A 226 18.52 29.19 -6.35
C THR A 226 19.76 28.32 -6.43
N GLU A 227 20.00 27.74 -7.60
CA GLU A 227 21.23 27.04 -7.94
C GLU A 227 22.32 28.06 -8.33
N LEU A 228 23.51 27.87 -7.79
CA LEU A 228 24.70 28.61 -8.20
C LEU A 228 25.42 27.84 -9.32
N LEU A 229 25.50 28.47 -10.48
CA LEU A 229 26.27 28.00 -11.63
C LEU A 229 27.68 28.59 -11.54
N ASP A 230 28.63 27.82 -11.02
CA ASP A 230 30.04 28.20 -10.88
C ASP A 230 31.00 27.04 -11.20
N GLY A 231 32.31 27.31 -11.12
CA GLY A 231 33.34 26.29 -11.36
C GLY A 231 33.28 25.69 -12.77
N GLU A 232 33.06 24.37 -12.85
CA GLU A 232 32.88 23.64 -14.12
C GLU A 232 31.46 23.76 -14.68
N ASN A 233 30.48 24.21 -13.88
CA ASN A 233 29.05 24.35 -14.24
C ASN A 233 28.67 25.80 -14.59
N LYS A 234 29.61 26.60 -15.09
CA LYS A 234 29.36 28.00 -15.50
C LYS A 234 28.34 28.10 -16.64
N TYR A 235 27.55 29.17 -16.62
CA TYR A 235 26.57 29.46 -17.67
C TYR A 235 27.24 30.02 -18.92
N ASP A 236 26.91 29.49 -20.10
CA ASP A 236 27.31 30.09 -21.37
C ASP A 236 26.41 31.27 -21.73
N ALA A 237 26.93 32.48 -21.52
CA ALA A 237 26.25 33.73 -21.81
C ALA A 237 26.49 34.24 -23.25
N GLY A 238 26.89 33.35 -24.18
CA GLY A 238 27.10 33.67 -25.59
C GLY A 238 28.26 34.64 -25.79
N GLU A 239 27.98 35.90 -26.15
CA GLU A 239 29.01 36.92 -26.37
C GLU A 239 29.85 37.22 -25.12
N HIS A 240 29.33 36.95 -23.93
CA HIS A 240 30.03 37.13 -22.66
C HIS A 240 30.79 35.87 -22.18
N GLY A 241 30.76 34.78 -22.95
CA GLY A 241 31.40 33.51 -22.61
C GLY A 241 30.85 32.86 -21.33
N LEU A 242 31.66 32.00 -20.70
CA LEU A 242 31.28 31.28 -19.48
C LEU A 242 31.26 32.21 -18.25
N GLN A 243 30.13 32.30 -17.58
CA GLN A 243 29.87 33.20 -16.46
C GLN A 243 29.36 32.48 -15.22
N ASP A 244 29.71 33.01 -14.05
CA ASP A 244 29.03 32.63 -12.82
C ASP A 244 27.63 33.21 -12.81
N ALA A 245 26.62 32.37 -12.53
CA ALA A 245 25.22 32.76 -12.61
C ALA A 245 24.37 32.15 -11.50
N GLU A 246 23.26 32.80 -11.20
CA GLU A 246 22.21 32.28 -10.33
C GLU A 246 21.06 31.82 -11.21
N LYS A 247 20.68 30.56 -11.09
CA LYS A 247 19.54 29.96 -11.79
C LYS A 247 18.48 29.58 -10.76
N GLY A 248 17.22 29.84 -11.06
CA GLY A 248 16.13 29.42 -10.19
C GLY A 248 14.81 29.28 -10.93
N VAL A 249 13.82 28.77 -10.21
CA VAL A 249 12.49 28.48 -10.73
C VAL A 249 11.45 29.12 -9.82
N ARG A 250 10.44 29.78 -10.39
CA ARG A 250 9.30 30.29 -9.64
C ARG A 250 7.99 29.85 -10.29
N PHE A 251 7.02 29.51 -9.46
CA PHE A 251 5.66 29.23 -9.91
C PHE A 251 4.89 30.55 -10.05
N ASP A 252 4.40 30.82 -11.26
CA ASP A 252 3.60 32.03 -11.50
C ASP A 252 2.13 31.78 -11.17
N GLN A 253 1.57 30.62 -11.56
CA GLN A 253 0.16 30.29 -11.33
C GLN A 253 -0.12 28.81 -11.01
N PHE A 254 -1.09 28.62 -10.11
CA PHE A 254 -1.60 27.35 -9.63
C PHE A 254 -3.14 27.33 -9.79
N PRO A 255 -3.73 26.41 -10.58
CA PRO A 255 -5.18 26.34 -10.82
C PRO A 255 -5.98 25.90 -9.57
N PRO A 256 -7.26 26.32 -9.45
CA PRO A 256 -8.00 27.14 -10.41
C PRO A 256 -7.64 28.64 -10.32
N GLU A 257 -7.66 29.33 -11.46
CA GLU A 257 -7.15 30.67 -11.83
C GLU A 257 -7.58 31.88 -10.95
N ASN A 258 -8.15 31.66 -9.78
CA ASN A 258 -8.61 32.72 -8.91
C ASN A 258 -7.47 33.20 -7.98
N LEU A 259 -6.69 34.16 -8.49
CA LEU A 259 -5.57 34.85 -7.80
C LEU A 259 -5.94 35.47 -6.43
N SER A 260 -7.23 35.55 -6.09
CA SER A 260 -7.72 36.09 -4.82
C SER A 260 -7.80 35.06 -3.69
N THR A 261 -7.59 33.77 -3.96
CA THR A 261 -7.72 32.72 -2.95
C THR A 261 -6.39 32.01 -2.73
N PRO A 262 -5.99 31.71 -1.48
CA PRO A 262 -4.80 30.91 -1.23
C PRO A 262 -4.92 29.54 -1.91
N ALA A 263 -3.83 29.07 -2.52
CA ALA A 263 -3.77 27.81 -3.25
C ALA A 263 -3.79 26.60 -2.29
N HIS A 264 -4.97 26.26 -1.78
CA HIS A 264 -5.18 25.11 -0.91
C HIS A 264 -5.59 23.87 -1.71
N TYR A 265 -4.72 22.87 -1.72
CA TYR A 265 -4.98 21.58 -2.37
C TYR A 265 -5.48 20.53 -1.40
N LYS A 266 -6.39 19.67 -1.87
CA LYS A 266 -6.85 18.47 -1.16
C LYS A 266 -6.31 17.23 -1.84
N LEU A 267 -5.70 16.34 -1.07
CA LEU A 267 -5.20 15.07 -1.56
C LEU A 267 -6.34 14.24 -2.18
N HIS A 268 -6.20 13.89 -3.45
CA HIS A 268 -7.20 13.20 -4.27
C HIS A 268 -6.73 11.85 -4.82
N ALA A 269 -5.39 11.69 -4.94
CA ALA A 269 -4.57 10.66 -5.60
C ALA A 269 -3.39 10.16 -4.73
N VAL A 270 -3.15 8.86 -4.52
CA VAL A 270 -1.89 8.34 -3.95
C VAL A 270 -1.58 7.05 -4.69
N LEU A 271 -0.79 7.16 -5.75
CA LEU A 271 -0.34 6.02 -6.51
C LEU A 271 0.81 5.36 -5.74
N VAL A 272 0.57 4.15 -5.22
CA VAL A 272 1.58 3.37 -4.50
C VAL A 272 2.29 2.45 -5.49
N HIS A 273 3.58 2.22 -5.28
CA HIS A 273 4.37 1.27 -6.04
C HIS A 273 5.17 0.41 -5.06
N SER A 274 4.62 -0.75 -4.66
CA SER A 274 5.41 -1.88 -4.17
C SER A 274 6.03 -2.60 -5.38
N GLY A 275 6.87 -3.63 -5.19
CA GLY A 275 7.50 -4.38 -6.28
C GLY A 275 6.56 -5.14 -7.24
N ASP A 276 5.33 -4.68 -7.44
CA ASP A 276 4.28 -5.07 -8.37
C ASP A 276 3.14 -4.01 -8.36
N ASN A 277 2.59 -3.74 -9.55
CA ASN A 277 1.76 -2.59 -9.92
C ASN A 277 0.42 -2.46 -9.17
N HIS A 278 0.28 -1.70 -8.06
CA HIS A 278 -1.05 -1.47 -7.46
C HIS A 278 -1.25 -0.08 -6.85
N GLY A 279 -2.24 0.64 -7.38
CA GLY A 279 -2.45 2.07 -7.18
C GLY A 279 -3.45 2.53 -6.11
N GLY A 280 -3.97 3.75 -6.32
CA GLY A 280 -4.49 4.64 -5.27
C GLY A 280 -6.00 4.92 -5.16
N HIS A 281 -6.31 5.48 -3.97
CA HIS A 281 -7.29 6.51 -3.57
C HIS A 281 -8.82 6.31 -3.42
N TYR A 282 -9.35 7.03 -2.40
CA TYR A 282 -10.72 7.19 -1.86
C TYR A 282 -11.26 6.16 -0.86
N TRP A 283 -10.73 6.13 0.38
CA TRP A 283 -11.16 5.19 1.45
C TRP A 283 -11.35 3.75 0.95
N CYS A 284 -10.77 3.45 -0.20
CA CYS A 284 -10.94 2.28 -1.03
C CYS A 284 -9.59 2.04 -1.69
N LYS A 285 -9.09 0.82 -1.58
CA LYS A 285 -7.92 0.29 -2.25
C LYS A 285 -8.41 -0.39 -3.53
N PHE A 286 -7.85 0.03 -4.65
CA PHE A 286 -8.10 -0.54 -5.98
C PHE A 286 -6.89 -1.41 -6.33
N ASP A 287 -7.08 -2.72 -6.23
CA ASP A 287 -6.04 -3.74 -6.33
C ASP A 287 -6.48 -4.74 -7.41
N ASP A 288 -6.19 -4.41 -8.67
CA ASP A 288 -6.62 -5.12 -9.87
C ASP A 288 -8.13 -5.43 -9.93
N ASP A 289 -8.52 -6.69 -9.77
CA ASP A 289 -9.90 -7.16 -9.79
C ASP A 289 -10.63 -6.96 -8.44
N VAL A 290 -9.90 -6.54 -7.41
CA VAL A 290 -10.38 -6.39 -6.04
C VAL A 290 -10.48 -4.92 -5.64
N VAL A 291 -11.68 -4.51 -5.23
CA VAL A 291 -11.89 -3.22 -4.56
C VAL A 291 -12.29 -3.47 -3.12
N SER A 292 -11.54 -2.88 -2.20
CA SER A 292 -11.78 -3.02 -0.76
C SER A 292 -11.78 -1.66 -0.07
N ARG A 293 -12.55 -1.47 1.01
CA ARG A 293 -12.46 -0.24 1.81
C ARG A 293 -11.17 -0.24 2.64
N CYS A 294 -10.53 0.91 2.75
CA CYS A 294 -9.37 1.15 3.61
C CYS A 294 -9.57 2.40 4.48
N SER A 295 -8.80 2.48 5.56
CA SER A 295 -8.75 3.63 6.46
C SER A 295 -7.87 4.75 5.88
N LYS A 296 -8.01 5.97 6.42
CA LYS A 296 -7.15 7.10 6.08
C LYS A 296 -5.67 6.81 6.33
N LYS A 297 -5.36 6.05 7.39
CA LYS A 297 -4.00 5.65 7.74
C LYS A 297 -3.41 4.72 6.68
N GLU A 298 -4.16 3.70 6.27
CA GLU A 298 -3.76 2.76 5.21
C GLU A 298 -3.57 3.48 3.85
N ALA A 299 -4.36 4.52 3.56
CA ALA A 299 -4.25 5.27 2.32
C ALA A 299 -3.12 6.31 2.29
N ILE A 300 -2.65 6.80 3.45
CA ILE A 300 -1.71 7.93 3.54
C ILE A 300 -0.49 7.57 4.39
N GLU A 301 -0.70 7.37 5.69
CA GLU A 301 0.40 7.22 6.67
C GLU A 301 1.25 5.98 6.39
N TYR A 302 0.63 4.89 5.93
CA TYR A 302 1.34 3.63 5.65
C TYR A 302 2.15 3.66 4.34
N ASN A 303 2.07 4.76 3.58
CA ASN A 303 2.74 4.91 2.28
C ASN A 303 3.92 5.91 2.31
N TYR A 304 4.38 6.35 3.49
CA TYR A 304 5.51 7.30 3.61
C TYR A 304 6.91 6.68 3.40
N GLY A 305 7.04 5.36 3.26
CA GLY A 305 8.33 4.66 3.09
C GLY A 305 9.15 4.54 4.38
N GLY A 306 10.35 3.95 4.29
CA GLY A 306 11.34 3.82 5.39
C GLY A 306 11.99 2.43 5.54
N GLU A 307 13.25 2.39 6.01
CA GLU A 307 13.93 1.17 6.49
C GLU A 307 13.71 0.99 8.01
N GLU A 308 13.44 -0.25 8.41
CA GLU A 308 13.36 -0.83 9.77
C GLU A 308 12.45 -0.12 10.81
N HIS A 309 11.40 -0.85 11.25
CA HIS A 309 10.43 -0.53 12.31
C HIS A 309 9.06 0.08 11.92
N ALA A 310 8.64 -0.01 10.65
CA ALA A 310 7.21 -0.21 10.43
C ALA A 310 6.89 -1.63 10.95
N PRO A 311 5.95 -1.82 11.90
CA PRO A 311 5.52 -3.18 12.23
C PRO A 311 5.07 -3.80 10.92
N TYR A 312 5.77 -4.85 10.49
CA TYR A 312 5.55 -5.56 9.25
C TYR A 312 4.08 -6.00 9.15
N LEU A 313 3.24 -5.11 8.64
CA LEU A 313 1.83 -5.34 8.35
C LEU A 313 1.82 -5.99 6.96
N ALA A 314 1.36 -7.23 6.92
CA ALA A 314 1.28 -8.13 5.77
C ALA A 314 2.62 -8.76 5.35
N ARG A 315 2.85 -9.98 5.86
CA ARG A 315 3.71 -10.96 5.18
C ARG A 315 2.82 -12.08 4.63
N ARG A 316 3.09 -12.40 3.36
CA ARG A 316 2.40 -13.35 2.48
C ARG A 316 2.10 -14.68 3.18
N ALA A 317 0.83 -15.09 3.24
CA ALA A 317 0.50 -16.51 3.32
C ALA A 317 0.44 -17.04 1.89
N THR A 318 1.41 -17.88 1.54
CA THR A 318 1.31 -18.79 0.40
C THR A 318 0.46 -19.99 0.78
#